data_AF-A0A143G5L2-F1
#
_entry.id   AF-A0A143G5L2-F1
#
_cell.length_a   1.000
_cell.length_b   1.000
_cell.length_c   1.000
_cell.angle_alpha   90.00
_cell.angle_beta   90.00
_cell.angle_gamma   90.00
#
_symmetry.space_group_name_H-M   'P 1'
#
loop_
_entity.id
_entity.type
_entity.pdbx_description
1 polymer ?
#
loop_
_entity_poly.entity_id
_entity_poly.type
_entity_poly.pdbx_seq_one_letter_code
_entity_poly.pdbx_strand_id
1 'polypeptide(L)'
;MNSSVDKVEETAYRGVAIALAAQQNVPNLGAGQTAVFGGVGHYESESAFAMGLATVLKDGRTSISGALGVAGGSEIGGRLGVAYVFGGK
;
A
#
# COMPACT_ATOMS: atom_id res chain seq x y z
N MET A 1 -2.83 5.08 33.72
CA MET A 1 -3.01 3.77 33.05
C MET A 1 -3.78 3.87 31.73
N ASN A 2 -4.30 5.04 31.33
CA ASN A 2 -5.09 5.20 30.10
C ASN A 2 -4.27 5.53 28.84
N SER A 3 -3.20 6.32 28.99
CA SER A 3 -2.42 6.85 27.86
C SER A 3 -1.66 5.81 27.03
N SER A 4 -1.47 4.59 27.54
CA SER A 4 -0.86 3.50 26.77
C SER A 4 -1.88 2.81 25.86
N VAL A 5 -3.15 2.74 26.28
CA VAL A 5 -4.23 2.16 25.48
C VAL A 5 -4.59 3.10 24.35
N ASP A 6 -4.74 4.40 24.65
CA ASP A 6 -5.02 5.44 23.67
C ASP A 6 -3.96 5.48 22.55
N LYS A 7 -2.68 5.32 22.91
CA LYS A 7 -1.58 5.23 21.93
C LYS A 7 -1.66 4.01 21.03
N VAL A 8 -2.01 2.84 21.59
CA VAL A 8 -2.13 1.61 20.79
C VAL A 8 -3.28 1.73 19.81
N GLU A 9 -4.40 2.31 20.23
CA GLU A 9 -5.56 2.58 19.38
C GLU A 9 -5.21 3.53 18.23
N GLU A 10 -4.55 4.66 18.54
CA GLU A 10 -4.08 5.64 17.56
C GLU A 10 -3.11 5.02 16.53
N THR A 11 -2.12 4.24 17.01
CA THR A 11 -1.19 3.51 16.13
C THR A 11 -1.92 2.49 15.25
N ALA A 12 -2.95 1.81 15.77
CA ALA A 12 -3.74 0.85 15.00
C ALA A 12 -4.52 1.54 13.87
N TYR A 13 -5.20 2.65 14.16
CA TYR A 13 -5.94 3.44 13.16
C TYR A 13 -5.02 3.98 12.06
N ARG A 14 -3.83 4.44 12.43
CA ARG A 14 -2.80 4.84 11.46
C ARG A 14 -2.36 3.70 10.55
N GLY A 15 -2.17 2.50 11.10
CA GLY A 15 -1.84 1.31 10.32
C GLY A 15 -2.92 0.99 9.27
N VAL A 16 -4.19 1.09 9.66
CA VAL A 16 -5.33 0.90 8.74
C VAL A 16 -5.34 1.99 7.67
N ALA A 17 -5.18 3.26 8.06
CA ALA A 17 -5.10 4.36 7.11
C ALA A 17 -3.96 4.16 6.10
N ILE A 18 -2.77 3.73 6.54
CA ILE A 18 -1.64 3.42 5.64
C ILE A 18 -1.98 2.27 4.69
N ALA A 19 -2.63 1.22 5.17
CA ALA A 19 -3.04 0.09 4.32
C ALA A 19 -4.02 0.54 3.22
N LEU A 20 -4.99 1.38 3.57
CA LEU A 20 -5.93 1.98 2.63
C LEU A 20 -5.23 2.88 1.61
N ALA A 21 -4.32 3.75 2.08
CA ALA A 21 -3.54 4.65 1.23
C ALA A 21 -2.65 3.86 0.26
N ALA A 22 -2.05 2.77 0.74
CA ALA A 22 -1.09 1.98 -0.01
C ALA A 22 -1.77 1.08 -1.04
N GLN A 23 -3.09 0.90 -1.03
CA GLN A 23 -3.78 -0.04 -1.91
C GLN A 23 -3.43 0.21 -3.39
N GLN A 24 -2.96 -0.84 -4.08
CA GLN A 24 -2.58 -0.71 -5.49
C GLN A 24 -3.81 -0.46 -6.34
N ASN A 25 -3.88 0.69 -6.98
CA ASN A 25 -4.95 1.02 -7.92
C ASN A 25 -4.41 1.14 -9.35
N VAL A 26 -3.51 0.23 -9.75
CA VAL A 26 -2.92 0.20 -11.11
C VAL A 26 -3.56 -0.92 -11.92
N PRO A 27 -4.68 -0.66 -12.63
CA PRO A 27 -5.19 -1.60 -13.60
C PRO A 27 -4.26 -1.66 -14.83
N ASN A 28 -4.04 -2.88 -15.33
CA ASN A 28 -3.60 -3.13 -16.70
C ASN A 28 -2.18 -2.69 -17.08
N LEU A 29 -1.18 -2.98 -16.25
CA LEU A 29 0.23 -2.89 -16.65
C LEU A 29 0.57 -3.96 -17.69
N GLY A 30 1.10 -3.55 -18.84
CA GLY A 30 1.63 -4.43 -19.87
C GLY A 30 2.98 -5.04 -19.50
N ALA A 31 3.42 -6.07 -20.25
CA ALA A 31 4.68 -6.75 -20.02
C ALA A 31 5.88 -5.77 -20.08
N GLY A 32 6.71 -5.79 -19.04
CA GLY A 32 7.87 -4.89 -18.90
C GLY A 32 7.52 -3.45 -18.49
N GLN A 33 6.25 -3.13 -18.22
CA GLN A 33 5.85 -1.80 -17.79
C GLN A 33 5.95 -1.65 -16.27
N THR A 34 6.28 -0.43 -15.85
CA THR A 34 6.30 -0.02 -14.45
C THR A 34 5.42 1.22 -14.29
N ALA A 35 4.59 1.22 -13.26
CA ALA A 35 3.79 2.36 -12.85
C ALA A 35 4.11 2.73 -11.41
N VAL A 36 3.99 4.02 -11.13
CA VAL A 36 3.91 4.54 -9.78
C VAL A 36 2.44 4.78 -9.44
N PHE A 37 2.08 4.51 -8.19
CA PHE A 37 0.75 4.83 -7.67
C PHE A 37 0.91 5.50 -6.32
N GLY A 38 -0.09 6.29 -5.96
CA GLY A 38 -0.14 6.92 -4.66
C GLY A 38 -1.59 7.11 -4.25
N GLY A 39 -1.80 7.21 -2.95
CA GLY A 39 -3.12 7.32 -2.37
C GLY A 39 -3.07 7.98 -1.02
N VAL A 40 -4.24 8.43 -0.59
CA VAL A 40 -4.51 8.87 0.77
C VAL A 40 -5.54 7.94 1.35
N GLY A 41 -5.33 7.52 2.59
CA GLY A 41 -6.24 6.69 3.35
C GLY A 41 -6.66 7.47 4.58
N HIS A 42 -7.96 7.50 4.85
CA HIS A 42 -8.51 8.14 6.03
C HIS A 42 -9.32 7.09 6.79
N TYR A 43 -9.03 6.93 8.07
CA TYR A 43 -9.73 5.98 8.93
C TYR A 43 -9.91 6.58 10.31
N GLU A 44 -11.16 6.66 10.76
CA GLU A 44 -11.56 7.34 11.99
C GLU A 44 -11.01 8.78 12.05
N SER A 45 -10.07 9.06 12.95
CA SER A 45 -9.45 10.39 13.13
C SER A 45 -8.06 10.49 12.48
N GLU A 46 -7.60 9.45 11.79
CA GLU A 46 -6.23 9.35 11.29
C GLU A 46 -6.18 9.34 9.76
N SER A 47 -5.21 10.07 9.22
CA SER A 47 -4.96 10.13 7.78
C SER A 47 -3.56 9.63 7.49
N ALA A 48 -3.43 8.90 6.39
CA ALA A 48 -2.16 8.43 5.90
C ALA A 48 -2.02 8.73 4.42
N PHE A 49 -0.77 8.90 4.01
CA PHE A 49 -0.38 9.03 2.63
C PHE A 49 0.53 7.86 2.28
N ALA A 50 0.35 7.26 1.11
CA ALA A 50 1.24 6.22 0.63
C ALA A 50 1.57 6.40 -0.84
N MET A 51 2.76 5.95 -1.19
CA MET A 51 3.23 5.83 -2.57
C MET A 51 3.83 4.46 -2.78
N GLY A 52 3.67 3.96 -3.98
CA GLY A 52 4.24 2.70 -4.37
C GLY A 52 4.53 2.62 -5.85
N LEU A 53 5.12 1.50 -6.21
CA LEU A 53 5.48 1.13 -7.54
C LEU A 53 4.99 -0.28 -7.81
N ALA A 54 4.52 -0.49 -9.02
CA ALA A 54 4.11 -1.79 -9.52
C ALA A 54 4.78 -2.01 -10.87
N THR A 55 5.35 -3.19 -11.07
CA THR A 55 6.00 -3.57 -12.31
C THR A 55 5.52 -4.94 -12.75
N VAL A 56 5.32 -5.10 -14.05
CA VAL A 56 5.04 -6.40 -14.68
C VAL A 56 6.30 -6.81 -15.41
N LEU A 57 6.76 -8.03 -15.16
CA LEU A 57 7.96 -8.56 -15.79
C LEU A 57 7.72 -8.77 -17.29
N LYS A 58 8.80 -8.98 -18.04
CA LYS A 58 8.75 -9.19 -19.49
C LYS A 58 7.94 -10.44 -19.90
N ASP A 59 7.73 -11.37 -18.97
CA ASP A 59 6.88 -12.53 -19.19
C ASP A 59 5.38 -12.17 -19.26
N GLY A 60 5.00 -10.94 -18.90
CA GLY A 60 3.61 -10.47 -18.87
C GLY A 60 2.72 -11.17 -17.84
N ARG A 61 3.29 -12.05 -17.01
CA ARG A 61 2.57 -12.94 -16.09
C ARG A 61 2.93 -12.67 -14.65
N THR A 62 4.19 -12.32 -14.39
CA THR A 62 4.67 -11.98 -13.07
C THR A 62 4.55 -10.49 -12.86
N SER A 63 3.94 -10.08 -11.76
CA SER A 63 3.94 -8.70 -11.31
C SER A 63 4.46 -8.60 -9.88
N ILE A 64 5.18 -7.52 -9.62
CA ILE A 64 5.74 -7.19 -8.32
C ILE A 64 5.25 -5.79 -7.98
N SER A 65 4.83 -5.59 -6.75
CA SER A 65 4.53 -4.25 -6.24
C SER A 65 5.07 -4.02 -4.85
N GLY A 66 5.39 -2.77 -4.59
CA GLY A 66 5.79 -2.30 -3.28
C GLY A 66 5.15 -0.94 -3.02
N ALA A 67 4.76 -0.68 -1.79
CA ALA A 67 4.32 0.63 -1.37
C ALA A 67 4.82 0.93 0.05
N LEU A 68 5.07 2.21 0.30
CA LEU A 68 5.41 2.76 1.60
C LEU A 68 4.41 3.88 1.89
N GLY A 69 3.94 3.93 3.13
CA GLY A 69 3.05 4.98 3.59
C GLY A 69 3.42 5.48 4.96
N VAL A 70 3.01 6.72 5.20
CA VAL A 70 3.25 7.48 6.43
C VAL A 70 1.93 7.99 6.96
N ALA A 71 1.76 7.97 8.28
CA ALA A 71 0.61 8.53 8.98
C ALA A 71 1.03 9.65 9.94
N GLY A 72 0.05 10.40 10.46
CA GLY A 72 0.23 11.68 11.15
C GLY A 72 1.22 11.72 12.34
N GLY A 73 1.57 10.59 12.95
CA GLY A 73 2.46 10.54 14.11
C GLY A 73 3.87 10.00 13.87
N SER A 74 4.34 9.98 12.61
CA SER A 74 5.63 9.38 12.19
C SER A 74 5.62 7.86 12.02
N GLU A 75 4.46 7.22 12.08
CA GLU A 75 4.32 5.79 11.78
C GLU A 75 4.54 5.56 10.29
N ILE A 76 5.41 4.60 9.99
CA ILE A 76 5.74 4.17 8.63
C ILE A 76 5.28 2.73 8.47
N GLY A 77 4.48 2.48 7.44
CA GLY A 77 4.04 1.15 7.05
C GLY A 77 4.45 0.86 5.62
N GLY A 78 4.67 -0.41 5.31
CA GLY A 78 5.00 -0.84 3.96
C GLY A 78 4.24 -2.08 3.58
N ARG A 79 4.01 -2.27 2.28
CA ARG A 79 3.55 -3.54 1.73
C ARG A 79 4.39 -3.94 0.54
N LEU A 80 4.58 -5.25 0.41
CA LEU A 80 5.18 -5.88 -0.75
C LEU A 80 4.19 -6.93 -1.25
N GLY A 81 4.06 -7.04 -2.56
CA GLY A 81 3.17 -7.99 -3.22
C GLY A 81 3.86 -8.61 -4.42
N VAL A 82 3.57 -9.89 -4.63
CA VAL A 82 3.91 -10.61 -5.85
C VAL A 82 2.64 -11.28 -6.36
N ALA A 83 2.42 -11.23 -7.66
CA ALA A 83 1.33 -11.96 -8.29
C ALA A 83 1.83 -12.65 -9.55
N TYR A 84 1.28 -13.83 -9.82
CA TYR A 84 1.52 -14.58 -11.04
C TYR A 84 0.18 -14.98 -11.65
N VAL A 85 -0.02 -14.69 -12.93
CA VAL A 85 -1.24 -15.03 -13.65
C VAL A 85 -1.10 -16.41 -14.29
N PHE A 86 -1.93 -17.35 -13.86
CA PHE A 86 -2.08 -18.67 -14.48
C PHE A 86 -3.23 -18.63 -15.50
N GLY A 87 -2.91 -18.89 -16.77
CA GLY A 87 -3.89 -18.87 -17.86
C GLY A 87 -4.04 -17.50 -18.52
N GLY A 88 -4.16 -17.52 -19.84
CA GLY A 88 -4.20 -16.38 -20.73
C GLY A 88 -3.98 -16.94 -22.13
N LYS A 89 -4.97 -16.76 -23.02
CA LYS A 89 -4.94 -17.29 -24.38
C LYS A 89 -3.86 -16.61 -25.21
#